data_AF-A0A2W5N6P5-F1
#
_entry.id   AF-A0A2W5N6P5-F1
#
_cell.length_a   1.000
_cell.length_b   1.000
_cell.length_c   1.000
_cell.angle_alpha   90.00
_cell.angle_beta   90.00
_cell.angle_gamma   90.00
#
_symmetry.space_group_name_H-M   'P 1'
#
loop_
_entity.id
_entity.type
_entity.pdbx_description
1 polymer ?
#
loop_
_entity_poly.entity_id
_entity_poly.type
_entity_poly.pdbx_seq_one_letter_code
_entity_poly.pdbx_strand_id
1 'polypeptide(L)'
;MSRFESTQIVWPPKGWSQFSSVLSSSGQSLAKDIGKSRIYGLQYRIDSVPLFKNDAKIFQHDIRIDGWEYSILNESIEYPVLSFSLLDRFDLSLPRECFVTDIRSYASHVPHTRRSANRAVSAALFFIRQITSGGVPDINRVLRIYKLHPNQAFLYRNDRMLEPDLKRAFTDVRSMEQGHH
;
A
#
# COMPACT_ATOMS: atom_id res chain seq x y z
N MET A 1 31.25 17.78 -13.59
CA MET A 1 30.05 17.43 -14.39
C MET A 1 29.83 15.92 -14.27
N SER A 2 29.09 15.45 -13.26
CA SER A 2 28.73 14.04 -13.15
C SER A 2 27.52 13.76 -14.04
N ARG A 3 27.71 12.97 -15.09
CA ARG A 3 26.62 12.36 -15.84
C ARG A 3 25.89 11.45 -14.86
N PHE A 4 24.73 11.86 -14.38
CA PHE A 4 23.75 10.93 -13.84
C PHE A 4 23.34 10.06 -15.01
N GLU A 5 23.97 8.89 -15.16
CA GLU A 5 23.39 7.83 -15.97
C GLU A 5 21.99 7.59 -15.39
N SER A 6 20.97 7.98 -16.16
CA SER A 6 19.60 7.65 -15.84
C SER A 6 19.51 6.13 -15.86
N THR A 7 19.65 5.49 -14.70
CA THR A 7 19.38 4.06 -14.56
C THR A 7 17.93 3.87 -14.97
N GLN A 8 17.72 3.39 -16.19
CA GLN A 8 16.41 3.09 -16.73
C GLN A 8 15.76 2.07 -15.79
N ILE A 9 14.75 2.52 -15.06
CA ILE A 9 14.02 1.70 -14.10
C ILE A 9 13.37 0.56 -14.90
N VAL A 10 13.71 -0.69 -14.57
CA VAL A 10 13.07 -1.86 -15.16
C VAL A 10 11.75 -2.07 -14.43
N TRP A 11 10.63 -1.94 -15.13
CA TRP A 11 9.29 -2.04 -14.56
C TRP A 11 8.35 -2.85 -15.46
N PRO A 12 7.44 -3.69 -14.92
CA PRO A 12 7.29 -4.03 -13.50
C PRO A 12 8.50 -4.81 -12.96
N PRO A 13 8.67 -4.87 -11.63
CA PRO A 13 9.75 -5.64 -11.01
C PRO A 13 9.66 -7.11 -11.45
N LYS A 14 10.81 -7.75 -11.66
CA LYS A 14 10.89 -9.11 -12.17
C LYS A 14 10.17 -10.08 -11.24
N GLY A 15 9.20 -10.82 -11.77
CA GLY A 15 8.37 -11.76 -11.01
C GLY A 15 7.20 -11.12 -10.26
N TRP A 16 6.92 -9.84 -10.49
CA TRP A 16 5.87 -9.05 -9.84
C TRP A 16 4.83 -8.48 -10.83
N SER A 17 4.19 -9.34 -11.62
CA SER A 17 3.24 -8.94 -12.67
C SER A 17 2.06 -8.08 -12.19
N GLN A 18 1.69 -8.15 -10.91
CA GLN A 18 0.66 -7.33 -10.28
C GLN A 18 0.95 -5.82 -10.29
N PHE A 19 2.21 -5.41 -10.49
CA PHE A 19 2.60 -4.01 -10.66
C PHE A 19 2.53 -3.51 -12.11
N SER A 20 2.17 -4.37 -13.07
CA SER A 20 2.07 -4.00 -14.50
C SER A 20 1.11 -2.82 -14.76
N SER A 21 0.09 -2.63 -13.93
CA SER A 21 -0.85 -1.51 -14.06
C SER A 21 -0.29 -0.18 -13.57
N VAL A 22 0.88 -0.18 -12.92
CA VAL A 22 1.53 1.05 -12.44
C VAL A 22 2.41 1.58 -13.57
N LEU A 23 1.98 2.68 -14.20
CA LEU A 23 2.62 3.20 -15.42
C LEU A 23 3.65 4.30 -15.13
N SER A 24 3.68 4.83 -13.91
CA SER A 24 4.55 5.93 -13.51
C SER A 24 5.22 5.60 -12.18
N SER A 25 6.46 6.07 -12.00
CA SER A 25 7.22 5.88 -10.76
C SER A 25 6.73 6.76 -9.61
N SER A 26 5.90 7.76 -9.90
CA SER A 26 5.27 8.60 -8.88
C SER A 26 3.90 9.08 -9.34
N GLY A 27 3.09 9.50 -8.38
CA GLY A 27 1.79 10.11 -8.64
C GLY A 27 1.22 10.72 -7.36
N GLN A 28 0.26 11.62 -7.53
CA GLN A 28 -0.40 12.30 -6.42
C GLN A 28 -1.88 12.52 -6.72
N SER A 29 -2.66 12.64 -5.65
CA SER A 29 -4.09 12.88 -5.69
C SER A 29 -4.49 13.77 -4.52
N LEU A 30 -5.57 14.54 -4.69
CA LEU A 30 -6.09 15.46 -3.67
C LEU A 30 -7.60 15.36 -3.55
N ALA A 31 -8.11 15.56 -2.34
CA ALA A 31 -9.53 15.66 -2.03
C ALA A 31 -9.78 16.87 -1.12
N LYS A 32 -10.85 17.60 -1.39
CA LYS A 32 -11.24 18.78 -0.61
C LYS A 32 -12.39 18.41 0.31
N ASP A 33 -12.24 18.65 1.60
CA ASP A 33 -13.32 18.58 2.58
C ASP A 33 -13.72 20.02 2.96
N ILE A 34 -14.81 20.49 2.32
CA ILE A 34 -15.34 21.84 2.54
C ILE A 34 -15.86 21.99 3.98
N GLY A 35 -16.43 20.92 4.55
CA GLY A 35 -17.01 20.97 5.90
C GLY A 35 -15.96 21.11 6.99
N LYS A 36 -14.76 20.56 6.79
CA LYS A 36 -13.63 20.70 7.72
C LYS A 36 -12.64 21.77 7.32
N SER A 37 -12.87 22.46 6.21
CA SER A 37 -11.94 23.43 5.63
C SER A 37 -10.53 22.87 5.47
N ARG A 38 -10.43 21.63 4.97
CA ARG A 38 -9.18 20.89 4.81
C ARG A 38 -9.03 20.33 3.40
N ILE A 39 -7.79 20.27 2.94
CA ILE A 39 -7.39 19.56 1.74
C ILE A 39 -6.54 18.38 2.18
N TYR A 40 -6.93 17.19 1.73
CA TYR A 40 -6.18 15.97 1.93
C TYR A 40 -5.47 15.63 0.64
N GLY A 41 -4.23 15.17 0.75
CA GLY A 41 -3.51 14.61 -0.37
C GLY A 41 -2.82 13.31 -0.03
N LEU A 42 -2.62 12.52 -1.08
CA LEU A 42 -1.93 11.25 -1.01
C LEU A 42 -1.03 11.15 -2.23
N GLN A 43 0.21 10.74 -2.00
CA GLN A 43 1.19 10.55 -3.05
C GLN A 43 1.90 9.21 -2.89
N TYR A 44 2.41 8.69 -4.00
CA TYR A 44 3.31 7.56 -3.99
C TYR A 44 4.59 7.89 -4.77
N ARG A 45 5.68 7.24 -4.37
CA ARG A 45 6.95 7.25 -5.08
C ARG A 45 7.55 5.85 -5.07
N ILE A 46 8.18 5.50 -6.18
CA ILE A 46 8.86 4.24 -6.41
C ILE A 46 10.28 4.59 -6.83
N ASP A 47 11.21 4.38 -5.93
CA ASP A 47 12.64 4.54 -6.18
C ASP A 47 13.22 3.16 -6.50
N SER A 48 14.25 3.07 -7.36
CA SER A 48 14.83 1.78 -7.74
C SER A 48 16.34 1.83 -7.71
N VAL A 49 16.94 0.91 -6.96
CA VAL A 49 18.38 0.83 -6.74
C VAL A 49 18.90 -0.47 -7.36
N PRO A 50 19.89 -0.40 -8.28
CA PRO A 50 20.53 -1.59 -8.79
C PRO A 50 21.43 -2.21 -7.72
N LEU A 51 21.27 -3.52 -7.52
CA LEU A 51 22.10 -4.40 -6.71
C LEU A 51 22.84 -5.36 -7.65
N PHE A 52 24.08 -5.67 -7.32
CA PHE A 52 24.90 -6.63 -8.09
C PHE A 52 25.11 -7.90 -7.27
N LYS A 53 24.73 -9.05 -7.84
CA LYS A 53 24.93 -10.36 -7.22
C LYS A 53 25.46 -11.33 -8.26
N ASN A 54 26.68 -11.83 -8.09
CA ASN A 54 27.32 -12.79 -9.00
C ASN A 54 27.23 -12.37 -10.47
N ASP A 55 27.65 -11.14 -10.79
CA ASP A 55 27.57 -10.50 -12.11
C ASP A 55 26.16 -10.26 -12.69
N ALA A 56 25.11 -10.70 -12.00
CA ALA A 56 23.73 -10.36 -12.34
C ALA A 56 23.29 -9.05 -11.67
N LYS A 57 22.76 -8.14 -12.48
CA LYS A 57 22.08 -6.91 -12.00
C LYS A 57 20.65 -7.24 -11.58
N ILE A 58 20.33 -6.94 -10.34
CA ILE A 58 19.03 -7.14 -9.68
C ILE A 58 18.55 -5.77 -9.20
N PHE A 59 17.25 -5.49 -9.19
CA PHE A 59 16.74 -4.24 -8.63
C PHE A 59 16.06 -4.45 -7.28
N GLN A 60 16.33 -3.53 -6.35
CA GLN A 60 15.48 -3.27 -5.20
C GLN A 60 14.64 -2.03 -5.52
N HIS A 61 13.33 -2.13 -5.32
CA HIS A 61 12.38 -1.05 -5.52
C HIS A 61 11.81 -0.61 -4.17
N ASP A 62 12.07 0.63 -3.78
CA ASP A 62 11.54 1.20 -2.55
C ASP A 62 10.21 1.89 -2.86
N ILE A 63 9.13 1.34 -2.32
CA ILE A 63 7.78 1.84 -2.52
C ILE A 63 7.39 2.62 -1.28
N ARG A 64 7.02 3.89 -1.48
CA ARG A 64 6.62 4.80 -0.41
C ARG A 64 5.30 5.49 -0.76
N ILE A 65 4.41 5.55 0.23
CA ILE A 65 3.15 6.28 0.18
C ILE A 65 3.16 7.27 1.34
N ASP A 66 2.92 8.53 1.04
CA ASP A 66 2.87 9.63 2.01
C ASP A 66 1.52 10.34 1.90
N GLY A 67 0.99 10.75 3.04
CA GLY A 67 -0.20 11.58 3.15
C GLY A 67 0.20 12.99 3.54
N TRP A 68 -0.61 13.95 3.14
CA TRP A 68 -0.48 15.32 3.61
C TRP A 68 -1.85 15.96 3.81
N GLU A 69 -1.91 16.91 4.73
CA GLU A 69 -3.10 17.67 5.06
C GLU A 69 -2.76 19.14 5.07
N TYR A 70 -3.61 19.94 4.43
CA TYR A 70 -3.54 21.39 4.46
C TYR A 70 -4.85 21.97 5.00
N SER A 71 -4.75 22.77 6.05
CA SER A 71 -5.86 23.56 6.61
C SER A 71 -5.87 24.93 5.95
N ILE A 72 -7.07 25.49 5.70
CA ILE A 72 -7.19 26.89 5.23
C ILE A 72 -6.62 27.91 6.23
N LEU A 73 -6.40 27.49 7.48
CA LEU A 73 -5.71 28.27 8.52
C LEU A 73 -4.17 28.23 8.36
N ASN A 74 -3.69 27.76 7.21
CA ASN A 74 -2.28 27.69 6.82
C ASN A 74 -1.45 26.70 7.63
N GLU A 75 -2.09 25.66 8.18
CA GLU A 75 -1.41 24.54 8.81
C GLU A 75 -1.19 23.44 7.77
N SER A 76 0.04 22.91 7.70
CA SER A 76 0.40 21.82 6.81
C SER A 76 1.04 20.69 7.60
N ILE A 77 0.61 19.46 7.35
CA ILE A 77 1.16 18.26 7.99
C ILE A 77 1.44 17.23 6.90
N GLU A 78 2.66 16.70 6.88
CA GLU A 78 3.03 15.55 6.06
C GLU A 78 3.29 14.36 6.97
N TYR A 79 2.87 13.17 6.54
CA TYR A 79 3.06 11.95 7.32
C TYR A 79 3.27 10.72 6.44
N PRO A 80 4.17 9.81 6.83
CA PRO A 80 4.36 8.55 6.13
C PRO A 80 3.14 7.64 6.35
N VAL A 81 2.65 7.01 5.30
CA VAL A 81 1.48 6.11 5.38
C VAL A 81 1.92 4.66 5.39
N LEU A 82 2.64 4.26 4.35
CA LEU A 82 3.11 2.90 4.14
C LEU A 82 4.39 2.94 3.31
N SER A 83 5.41 2.17 3.72
CA SER A 83 6.60 1.96 2.91
C SER A 83 7.11 0.54 3.04
N PHE A 84 7.78 0.04 2.01
CA PHE A 84 8.50 -1.23 2.02
C PHE A 84 9.47 -1.30 0.84
N SER A 85 10.43 -2.20 0.94
CA SER A 85 11.36 -2.52 -0.14
C SER A 85 10.91 -3.79 -0.84
N LEU A 86 11.01 -3.82 -2.17
CA LEU A 86 10.60 -4.92 -3.02
C LEU A 86 11.79 -5.37 -3.87
N LEU A 87 12.25 -6.60 -3.70
CA LEU A 87 13.34 -7.15 -4.49
C LEU A 87 12.81 -7.89 -5.71
N ASP A 88 13.52 -7.77 -6.83
CA ASP A 88 13.35 -8.65 -7.99
C ASP A 88 13.44 -10.13 -7.59
N ARG A 89 12.55 -10.96 -8.15
CA ARG A 89 12.54 -12.40 -7.90
C ARG A 89 13.55 -13.09 -8.79
N PHE A 90 14.72 -13.39 -8.22
CA PHE A 90 15.75 -14.21 -8.87
C PHE A 90 15.44 -15.71 -8.78
N ASP A 91 14.77 -16.15 -7.72
CA ASP A 91 14.32 -17.52 -7.50
C ASP A 91 12.79 -17.58 -7.49
N LEU A 92 12.22 -18.18 -8.53
CA LEU A 92 10.77 -18.29 -8.68
C LEU A 92 10.14 -19.40 -7.80
N SER A 93 10.95 -20.30 -7.24
CA SER A 93 10.50 -21.35 -6.32
C SER A 93 10.14 -20.78 -4.94
N LEU A 94 10.77 -19.68 -4.54
CA LEU A 94 10.49 -19.01 -3.27
C LEU A 94 9.18 -18.20 -3.34
N PRO A 95 8.38 -18.19 -2.26
CA PRO A 95 7.20 -17.34 -2.15
C PRO A 95 7.54 -15.85 -2.36
N ARG A 96 6.63 -15.09 -2.98
CA ARG A 96 6.82 -13.66 -3.29
C ARG A 96 7.14 -12.83 -2.05
N GLU A 97 6.54 -13.20 -0.94
CA GLU A 97 6.59 -12.51 0.34
C GLU A 97 8.01 -12.46 0.94
N CYS A 98 8.88 -13.40 0.56
CA CYS A 98 10.29 -13.43 0.96
C CYS A 98 11.11 -12.29 0.34
N PHE A 99 10.59 -11.64 -0.71
CA PHE A 99 11.25 -10.56 -1.44
C PHE A 99 10.68 -9.17 -1.08
N VAL A 100 9.97 -9.07 0.04
CA VAL A 100 9.42 -7.82 0.57
C VAL A 100 10.06 -7.55 1.93
N THR A 101 10.73 -6.41 2.13
CA THR A 101 11.38 -6.09 3.42
C THR A 101 11.03 -4.70 3.90
N ASP A 102 11.48 -4.35 5.10
CA ASP A 102 11.42 -2.98 5.65
C ASP A 102 10.01 -2.36 5.68
N ILE A 103 9.02 -3.19 5.97
CA ILE A 103 7.61 -2.78 6.01
C ILE A 103 7.41 -1.82 7.18
N ARG A 104 6.96 -0.60 6.88
CA ARG A 104 6.61 0.43 7.88
C ARG A 104 5.25 1.03 7.60
N SER A 105 4.51 1.34 8.67
CA SER A 105 3.27 2.11 8.62
C SER A 105 3.32 3.24 9.65
N TYR A 106 3.01 4.48 9.26
CA TYR A 106 3.19 5.66 10.13
C TYR A 106 4.57 5.70 10.80
N ALA A 107 5.63 5.44 10.02
CA ALA A 107 7.02 5.27 10.45
C ALA A 107 7.29 4.09 11.43
N SER A 108 6.25 3.40 11.91
CA SER A 108 6.38 2.26 12.83
C SER A 108 6.69 0.99 12.06
N HIS A 109 7.63 0.20 12.57
CA HIS A 109 8.00 -1.08 11.98
C HIS A 109 6.86 -2.09 12.10
N VAL A 110 6.50 -2.73 10.99
CA VAL A 110 5.54 -3.84 10.95
C VAL A 110 6.33 -5.15 10.94
N PRO A 111 6.09 -6.09 11.89
CA PRO A 111 6.80 -7.37 11.90
C PRO A 111 6.76 -8.06 10.55
N HIS A 112 7.93 -8.42 10.03
CA HIS A 112 8.04 -9.09 8.74
C HIS A 112 7.57 -10.54 8.85
N THR A 113 6.42 -10.83 8.23
CA THR A 113 5.81 -12.15 8.13
C THR A 113 5.25 -12.29 6.73
N ARG A 114 5.02 -13.54 6.29
CA ARG A 114 4.36 -13.81 5.01
C ARG A 114 3.03 -13.03 4.86
N ARG A 115 2.25 -12.94 5.94
CA ARG A 115 0.96 -12.22 5.93
C ARG A 115 1.16 -10.71 5.79
N SER A 116 2.05 -10.11 6.57
CA SER A 116 2.29 -8.65 6.53
C SER A 116 2.89 -8.20 5.20
N ALA A 117 3.79 -8.99 4.60
CA ALA A 117 4.32 -8.74 3.26
C ALA A 117 3.22 -8.69 2.19
N ASN A 118 2.37 -9.72 2.13
CA ASN A 118 1.23 -9.74 1.20
C ASN A 118 0.28 -8.56 1.40
N ARG A 119 -0.01 -8.24 2.67
CA ARG A 119 -0.89 -7.11 3.03
C ARG A 119 -0.28 -5.78 2.60
N ALA A 120 1.01 -5.56 2.84
CA ALA A 120 1.71 -4.34 2.46
C ALA A 120 1.64 -4.13 0.95
N VAL A 121 1.96 -5.16 0.16
CA VAL A 121 1.92 -5.05 -1.29
C VAL A 121 0.49 -4.81 -1.80
N SER A 122 -0.50 -5.51 -1.24
CA SER A 122 -1.90 -5.34 -1.63
C SER A 122 -2.44 -3.95 -1.29
N ALA A 123 -2.13 -3.45 -0.08
CA ALA A 123 -2.51 -2.12 0.36
C ALA A 123 -1.87 -1.04 -0.51
N ALA A 124 -0.59 -1.20 -0.87
CA ALA A 124 0.10 -0.24 -1.71
C ALA A 124 -0.45 -0.22 -3.14
N LEU A 125 -0.72 -1.38 -3.74
CA LEU A 125 -1.39 -1.43 -5.04
C LEU A 125 -2.77 -0.78 -5.00
N PHE A 126 -3.52 -0.96 -3.92
CA PHE A 126 -4.80 -0.28 -3.71
C PHE A 126 -4.61 1.25 -3.67
N PHE A 127 -3.69 1.76 -2.84
CA PHE A 127 -3.40 3.19 -2.75
C PHE A 127 -2.95 3.76 -4.10
N ILE A 128 -2.01 3.11 -4.79
CA ILE A 128 -1.53 3.56 -6.11
C ILE A 128 -2.68 3.63 -7.11
N ARG A 129 -3.60 2.64 -7.12
CA ARG A 129 -4.80 2.67 -7.98
C ARG A 129 -5.75 3.81 -7.63
N GLN A 130 -5.95 4.10 -6.34
CA GLN A 130 -6.77 5.25 -5.94
C GLN A 130 -6.11 6.56 -6.35
N ILE A 131 -4.81 6.72 -6.13
CA ILE A 131 -4.07 7.92 -6.51
C ILE A 131 -4.14 8.14 -8.03
N THR A 132 -3.88 7.09 -8.82
CA THR A 132 -3.91 7.17 -10.29
C THR A 132 -5.30 7.42 -10.87
N SER A 133 -6.36 7.09 -10.13
CA SER A 133 -7.75 7.44 -10.49
C SER A 133 -8.21 8.80 -9.94
N GLY A 134 -7.32 9.56 -9.29
CA GLY A 134 -7.64 10.88 -8.71
C GLY A 134 -8.43 10.79 -7.40
N GLY A 135 -8.42 9.63 -6.74
CA GLY A 135 -9.05 9.41 -5.43
C GLY A 135 -8.07 9.57 -4.26
N VAL A 136 -8.59 9.98 -3.11
CA VAL A 136 -7.87 9.97 -1.81
C VAL A 136 -8.70 9.13 -0.83
N PRO A 137 -8.36 7.85 -0.61
CA PRO A 137 -9.12 6.99 0.27
C PRO A 137 -8.87 7.33 1.75
N ASP A 138 -9.76 6.90 2.63
CA ASP A 138 -9.53 6.95 4.08
C ASP A 138 -8.36 6.03 4.45
N ILE A 139 -7.19 6.65 4.68
CA ILE A 139 -5.92 5.97 4.96
C ILE A 139 -6.05 5.04 6.18
N ASN A 140 -6.68 5.53 7.26
CA ASN A 140 -6.81 4.78 8.50
C ASN A 140 -7.68 3.53 8.29
N ARG A 141 -8.80 3.69 7.57
CA ARG A 141 -9.69 2.57 7.23
C ARG A 141 -8.97 1.53 6.38
N VAL A 142 -8.24 1.95 5.35
CA VAL A 142 -7.49 1.04 4.47
C VAL A 142 -6.44 0.27 5.27
N LEU A 143 -5.60 0.94 6.06
CA LEU A 143 -4.56 0.27 6.85
C LEU A 143 -5.14 -0.68 7.91
N ARG A 144 -6.35 -0.41 8.43
CA ARG A 144 -7.07 -1.33 9.31
C ARG A 144 -7.57 -2.57 8.57
N ILE A 145 -8.20 -2.41 7.40
CA ILE A 145 -8.65 -3.53 6.55
C ILE A 145 -7.49 -4.46 6.22
N TYR A 146 -6.34 -3.89 5.83
CA TYR A 146 -5.15 -4.67 5.50
C TYR A 146 -4.35 -5.13 6.72
N LYS A 147 -4.79 -4.86 7.95
CA LYS A 147 -4.07 -5.29 9.15
C LYS A 147 -2.61 -4.79 9.20
N LEU A 148 -2.41 -3.50 8.88
CA LEU A 148 -1.12 -2.79 8.89
C LEU A 148 -1.06 -1.54 9.79
N HIS A 149 -2.20 -1.07 10.31
CA HIS A 149 -2.28 0.10 11.19
C HIS A 149 -1.53 -0.14 12.52
N PRO A 150 -0.73 0.83 13.03
CA PRO A 150 0.12 0.64 14.21
C PRO A 150 -0.66 0.29 15.49
N ASN A 151 -1.85 0.89 15.69
CA ASN A 151 -2.67 0.66 16.90
C ASN A 151 -3.53 -0.62 16.88
N GLN A 152 -3.14 -1.63 16.10
CA GLN A 152 -3.95 -2.84 15.94
C GLN A 152 -4.05 -3.71 17.18
N ALA A 153 -3.01 -3.76 18.02
CA ALA A 153 -3.07 -4.50 19.28
C ALA A 153 -4.15 -3.97 20.22
N PHE A 154 -4.47 -2.68 20.17
CA PHE A 154 -5.50 -2.04 20.98
C PHE A 154 -6.91 -2.21 20.38
N LEU A 155 -7.01 -2.15 19.04
CA LEU A 155 -8.29 -2.31 18.34
C LEU A 155 -8.80 -3.75 18.38
N TYR A 156 -7.93 -4.75 18.22
CA TYR A 156 -8.31 -6.17 18.25
C TYR A 156 -8.50 -6.74 19.67
N ARG A 157 -8.06 -6.05 20.73
CA ARG A 157 -8.43 -6.40 22.11
C ARG A 157 -9.89 -6.05 22.43
N ASN A 158 -10.47 -5.10 21.69
CA ASN A 158 -11.86 -4.67 21.83
C ASN A 158 -12.80 -5.25 20.76
N ASP A 159 -12.29 -6.08 19.84
CA ASP A 159 -13.07 -6.77 18.80
C ASP A 159 -13.87 -7.98 19.34
N ARG A 160 -14.57 -7.80 20.46
CA ARG A 160 -15.75 -8.61 20.81
C ARG A 160 -17.05 -8.06 20.19
N MET A 161 -16.98 -7.04 19.32
CA MET A 161 -18.17 -6.40 18.73
C MET A 161 -18.11 -6.21 17.20
N LEU A 162 -17.53 -7.16 16.45
CA LEU A 162 -17.67 -7.24 14.98
C LEU A 162 -18.53 -8.43 14.51
N GLU A 163 -19.37 -8.99 15.39
CA GLU A 163 -20.38 -9.98 15.00
C GLU A 163 -21.57 -9.43 14.15
N PRO A 164 -22.02 -8.17 14.25
CA PRO A 164 -23.25 -7.76 13.54
C PRO A 164 -23.07 -7.63 12.02
N ASP A 165 -21.91 -7.15 11.55
CA ASP A 165 -21.71 -6.82 10.13
C ASP A 165 -21.35 -8.05 9.28
N LEU A 166 -20.70 -9.06 9.87
CA LEU A 166 -20.42 -10.33 9.20
C LEU A 166 -21.68 -11.21 9.09
N LYS A 167 -22.59 -11.18 10.07
CA LYS A 167 -23.86 -11.92 9.98
C LYS A 167 -24.75 -11.41 8.85
N ARG A 168 -24.78 -10.08 8.59
CA ARG A 168 -25.53 -9.50 7.47
C ARG A 168 -25.03 -9.94 6.09
N ALA A 169 -23.72 -10.08 5.91
CA ALA A 169 -23.15 -10.46 4.62
C ALA A 169 -23.40 -11.93 4.22
N PHE A 170 -23.76 -12.80 5.17
CA PHE A 170 -24.00 -14.24 4.91
C PHE A 170 -25.46 -14.69 5.05
N THR A 171 -26.37 -13.80 5.49
CA THR A 171 -27.83 -14.07 5.43
C THR A 171 -28.41 -13.81 4.04
N ASP A 172 -27.88 -12.85 3.28
CA ASP A 172 -28.43 -12.47 1.96
C ASP A 172 -28.08 -13.45 0.83
N VAL A 173 -27.20 -14.43 1.07
CA VAL A 173 -26.87 -15.47 0.08
C VAL A 173 -27.76 -16.71 0.23
N ARG A 174 -28.36 -16.96 1.41
CA ARG A 174 -29.22 -18.13 1.64
C ARG A 174 -30.70 -17.91 1.31
N SER A 175 -31.14 -16.66 1.13
CA SER A 175 -32.52 -16.33 0.73
C SER A 175 -32.74 -16.30 -0.78
N MET A 176 -31.69 -16.46 -1.61
CA MET A 176 -31.81 -16.55 -3.08
C MET A 176 -31.78 -17.97 -3.64
N GLU A 177 -31.43 -19.00 -2.85
CA GLU A 177 -31.34 -20.40 -3.31
C GLU A 177 -32.59 -21.27 -2.98
N GLN A 178 -33.66 -20.70 -2.43
CA GLN A 178 -34.92 -21.44 -2.14
C GLN A 178 -36.15 -20.88 -2.87
N GLY A 179 -35.94 -20.26 -4.03
CA GLY A 179 -36.99 -19.63 -4.84
C GLY A 179 -37.30 -20.32 -6.16
N HIS A 180 -37.04 -21.62 -6.32
CA HIS A 180 -37.54 -22.41 -7.44
C HIS A 180 -37.71 -23.87 -7.00
N HIS A 181 -38.86 -24.20 -6.43
CA HIS A 181 -39.64 -25.40 -6.70
C HIS A 181 -41.03 -25.27 -6.07
#